data_AF-A0A965AAM5-F1
#
_entry.id   AF-A0A965AAM5-F1
#
_cell.length_a   1.000
_cell.length_b   1.000
_cell.length_c   1.000
_cell.angle_alpha   90.00
_cell.angle_beta   90.00
_cell.angle_gamma   90.00
#
_symmetry.space_group_name_H-M   'P 1'
#
loop_
_entity.id
_entity.type
_entity.pdbx_description
1 polymer ?
#
loop_
_entity_poly.entity_id
_entity_poly.type
_entity_poly.pdbx_seq_one_letter_code
_entity_poly.pdbx_strand_id
1 'polypeptide(L)'
;MKPSKYFVIDFDSTFTKVEAFDVLADISLKDFPDQEKRKQQIIDITNQGMDGSISFRESLEKRIALLQPNRRHLEQLVTVLRGMVSESFKRNKEFLQEYAEQVYIISNGFHAFIDPIVTEFGIKPENIYANRFHFDDNGNVIGFDKENPLSANNGKVEQLKRLNLPGDVYVIGDGYTDYEIKFAGLANKFYAFTENVERERVLSKADHITPSLDEFLYLNKLNTAISYPKNRISVLLLENVHPVAVALMRAEGFNVETYSAAMTEDELCERIKNVSVLGIRSKTQVTAKVLEHANRLMAIGAFCIGTNQIDLKAATEKGVAVFNAPFSNTRSVVELAIAEMIILIRGIADKSAKMHKGIWDKSAKGSFEVRGKKLGLVGYGNIGAQLSVLAESLGMKVLYYDREEKLALGNAVKVKTLKEVLEQADVVSLHVDGRDSNTNLIGEREFGWMKPGVIFMNLSRGHVVDIQALKQNIENGKIAGCSIDVFPYEPV
;
A
#
# COMPACT_ATOMS: atom_id res chain seq x y z
N MET A 1 -36.79 -21.06 -16.59
CA MET A 1 -36.49 -22.01 -15.50
C MET A 1 -36.44 -21.22 -14.20
N LYS A 2 -37.01 -21.71 -13.09
CA LYS A 2 -36.83 -21.03 -11.80
C LYS A 2 -35.33 -21.07 -11.42
N PRO A 3 -34.75 -19.99 -10.90
CA PRO A 3 -33.38 -20.00 -10.40
C PRO A 3 -33.16 -21.11 -9.38
N SER A 4 -32.03 -21.80 -9.45
CA SER A 4 -31.66 -22.84 -8.49
C SER A 4 -31.07 -22.27 -7.20
N LYS A 5 -30.58 -21.02 -7.23
CA LYS A 5 -29.94 -20.35 -6.10
C LYS A 5 -30.41 -18.90 -5.99
N TYR A 6 -30.54 -18.43 -4.75
CA TYR A 6 -30.85 -17.07 -4.35
C TYR A 6 -29.82 -16.58 -3.33
N PHE A 7 -29.46 -15.31 -3.43
CA PHE A 7 -28.45 -14.67 -2.59
C PHE A 7 -29.11 -13.61 -1.74
N VAL A 8 -29.18 -13.83 -0.42
CA VAL A 8 -29.72 -12.88 0.54
C VAL A 8 -28.54 -12.16 1.18
N ILE A 9 -28.49 -10.84 1.02
CA ILE A 9 -27.35 -10.03 1.42
C ILE A 9 -27.83 -8.99 2.44
N ASP A 10 -27.15 -8.89 3.56
CA ASP A 10 -27.36 -7.79 4.50
C ASP A 10 -26.75 -6.49 3.98
N PHE A 11 -27.32 -5.37 4.42
CA PHE A 11 -26.85 -4.06 3.99
C PHE A 11 -25.74 -3.52 4.91
N ASP A 12 -26.07 -3.27 6.17
CA ASP A 12 -25.16 -2.69 7.16
C ASP A 12 -24.02 -3.66 7.47
N SER A 13 -22.80 -3.14 7.63
CA SER A 13 -21.57 -3.91 7.91
C SER A 13 -21.24 -5.05 6.92
N THR A 14 -22.03 -5.22 5.84
CA THR A 14 -21.87 -6.22 4.79
C THR A 14 -21.76 -5.58 3.40
N PHE A 15 -22.86 -5.04 2.86
CA PHE A 15 -22.83 -4.28 1.60
C PHE A 15 -22.12 -2.93 1.78
N THR A 16 -22.33 -2.28 2.94
CA THR A 16 -21.60 -1.09 3.37
C THR A 16 -20.60 -1.42 4.49
N LYS A 17 -19.53 -0.63 4.57
CA LYS A 17 -18.43 -0.79 5.55
C LYS A 17 -18.80 -0.49 7.00
N VAL A 18 -19.96 0.12 7.21
CA VAL A 18 -20.38 0.75 8.47
C VAL A 18 -21.85 0.47 8.74
N GLU A 19 -22.26 0.67 9.99
CA GLU A 19 -23.66 0.74 10.42
C GLU A 19 -24.25 2.11 10.03
N ALA A 20 -25.35 2.12 9.28
CA ALA A 20 -25.95 3.36 8.77
C ALA A 20 -26.42 4.30 9.89
N PHE A 21 -26.85 3.78 11.03
CA PHE A 21 -27.33 4.58 12.16
C PHE A 21 -26.21 5.33 12.87
N ASP A 22 -24.99 4.80 12.88
CA ASP A 22 -23.83 5.48 13.47
C ASP A 22 -23.45 6.69 12.63
N VAL A 23 -23.41 6.52 11.30
CA VAL A 23 -23.20 7.63 10.35
C VAL A 23 -24.35 8.64 10.43
N LEU A 24 -25.60 8.19 10.57
CA LEU A 24 -26.74 9.07 10.74
C LEU A 24 -26.64 9.88 12.04
N ALA A 25 -26.08 9.32 13.11
CA ALA A 25 -25.84 10.03 14.36
C ALA A 25 -24.83 11.17 14.15
N ASP A 26 -23.73 10.93 13.43
CA ASP A 26 -22.75 11.96 13.10
C ASP A 26 -23.35 13.11 12.27
N ILE A 27 -24.32 12.81 11.42
CA ILE A 27 -24.98 13.81 10.56
C ILE A 27 -26.05 14.57 11.34
N SER A 28 -27.01 13.85 11.91
CA SER A 28 -28.22 14.44 12.51
C SER A 28 -27.95 15.16 13.84
N LEU A 29 -26.93 14.74 14.59
CA LEU A 29 -26.62 15.30 15.89
C LEU A 29 -25.60 16.44 15.83
N LYS A 30 -25.06 16.77 14.64
CA LYS A 30 -23.94 17.72 14.48
C LYS A 30 -24.15 19.08 15.15
N ASP A 31 -25.39 19.57 15.15
CA ASP A 31 -25.74 20.89 15.69
C ASP A 31 -26.32 20.80 17.12
N PHE A 32 -26.36 19.60 17.73
CA PHE A 32 -26.84 19.40 19.08
C PHE A 32 -25.72 19.64 20.11
N PRO A 33 -25.95 20.47 21.15
CA PRO A 33 -24.93 20.76 22.17
C PRO A 33 -24.52 19.52 22.99
N ASP A 34 -25.37 18.50 23.05
CA ASP A 34 -25.17 17.23 23.75
C ASP A 34 -24.86 16.05 22.81
N GLN A 35 -24.35 16.31 21.59
CA GLN A 35 -24.13 15.31 20.54
C GLN A 35 -23.38 14.06 21.02
N GLU A 36 -22.27 14.21 21.75
CA GLU A 36 -21.43 13.08 22.18
C GLU A 36 -22.16 12.19 23.19
N LYS A 37 -22.94 12.80 24.08
CA LYS A 37 -23.77 12.06 25.04
C LYS A 37 -24.85 11.26 24.32
N ARG A 38 -25.51 11.85 23.32
CA ARG A 38 -26.54 11.17 22.53
C ARG A 38 -25.98 10.04 21.68
N LYS A 39 -24.80 10.23 21.05
CA LYS A 39 -24.09 9.18 20.31
C LYS A 39 -23.80 7.98 21.20
N GLN A 40 -23.26 8.21 22.41
CA GLN A 40 -23.01 7.13 23.35
C GLN A 40 -24.29 6.40 23.75
N GLN A 41 -25.38 7.12 24.01
CA GLN A 41 -26.69 6.51 24.31
C GLN A 41 -27.20 5.64 23.15
N ILE A 42 -27.03 6.08 21.90
CA ILE A 42 -27.40 5.31 20.71
C ILE A 42 -26.60 4.00 20.64
N ILE A 43 -25.29 4.06 20.88
CA ILE A 43 -24.42 2.87 20.94
C ILE A 43 -24.92 1.90 22.02
N ASP A 44 -25.19 2.41 23.23
CA ASP A 44 -25.68 1.59 24.34
C ASP A 44 -27.02 0.91 24.01
N ILE A 45 -27.95 1.64 23.37
CA ILE A 45 -29.25 1.11 22.94
C ILE A 45 -29.11 0.09 21.80
N THR A 46 -28.17 0.30 20.87
CA THR A 46 -27.86 -0.68 19.83
C THR A 46 -27.37 -1.98 20.48
N ASN A 47 -26.43 -1.89 21.43
CA ASN A 47 -25.91 -3.05 22.15
C ASN A 47 -27.01 -3.79 22.93
N GLN A 48 -27.89 -3.08 23.64
CA GLN A 48 -29.05 -3.68 24.35
C GLN A 48 -30.05 -4.35 23.40
N GLY A 49 -30.20 -3.86 22.16
CA GLY A 49 -31.03 -4.50 21.15
C GLY A 49 -30.38 -5.77 20.61
N MET A 50 -29.05 -5.75 20.44
CA MET A 50 -28.27 -6.88 19.93
C MET A 50 -28.10 -8.02 20.94
N ASP A 51 -27.99 -7.72 22.23
CA ASP A 51 -27.88 -8.72 23.30
C ASP A 51 -29.24 -9.26 23.77
N GLY A 52 -30.35 -8.67 23.32
CA GLY A 52 -31.72 -9.06 23.63
C GLY A 52 -32.28 -8.49 24.93
N SER A 53 -31.59 -7.55 25.59
CA SER A 53 -32.07 -6.88 26.81
C SER A 53 -33.34 -6.05 26.56
N ILE A 54 -33.48 -5.48 25.36
CA ILE A 54 -34.69 -4.83 24.86
C ILE A 54 -35.07 -5.42 23.50
N SER A 55 -36.35 -5.30 23.12
CA SER A 55 -36.76 -5.74 21.79
C SER A 55 -36.11 -4.89 20.69
N PHE A 56 -35.86 -5.45 19.52
CA PHE A 56 -35.33 -4.73 18.36
C PHE A 56 -36.19 -3.51 18.02
N ARG A 57 -37.51 -3.65 18.12
CA ARG A 57 -38.47 -2.56 17.93
C ARG A 57 -38.26 -1.43 18.92
N GLU A 58 -38.14 -1.76 20.19
CA GLU A 58 -37.91 -0.78 21.26
C GLU A 58 -36.55 -0.09 21.08
N SER A 59 -35.50 -0.84 20.71
CA SER A 59 -34.19 -0.28 20.38
C SER A 59 -34.30 0.73 19.22
N LEU A 60 -35.03 0.38 18.16
CA LEU A 60 -35.22 1.24 17.01
C LEU A 60 -36.01 2.52 17.34
N GLU A 61 -37.10 2.40 18.11
CA GLU A 61 -37.90 3.55 18.59
C GLU A 61 -37.05 4.51 19.41
N LYS A 62 -36.28 4.00 20.36
CA LYS A 62 -35.39 4.81 21.21
C LYS A 62 -34.30 5.50 20.40
N ARG A 63 -33.67 4.80 19.44
CA ARG A 63 -32.63 5.39 18.57
C ARG A 63 -33.17 6.51 17.69
N ILE A 64 -34.33 6.31 17.05
CA ILE A 64 -34.95 7.34 16.20
C ILE A 64 -35.33 8.57 17.03
N ALA A 65 -35.88 8.38 18.24
CA ALA A 65 -36.24 9.47 19.14
C ALA A 65 -35.04 10.32 19.59
N LEU A 66 -33.86 9.70 19.73
CA LEU A 66 -32.62 10.40 20.06
C LEU A 66 -32.00 11.13 18.85
N LEU A 67 -32.02 10.48 17.68
CA LEU A 67 -31.47 10.98 16.42
C LEU A 67 -32.28 12.17 15.86
N GLN A 68 -33.60 12.14 16.02
CA GLN A 68 -34.54 13.12 15.43
C GLN A 68 -34.22 13.44 13.95
N PRO A 69 -34.11 12.43 13.07
CA PRO A 69 -33.62 12.65 11.73
C PRO A 69 -34.65 13.38 10.85
N ASN A 70 -34.17 14.19 9.92
CA ASN A 70 -34.97 14.85 8.89
C ASN A 70 -34.60 14.27 7.51
N ARG A 71 -35.49 14.38 6.52
CA ARG A 71 -35.22 13.99 5.12
C ARG A 71 -33.86 14.49 4.60
N ARG A 72 -33.48 15.73 4.91
CA ARG A 72 -32.17 16.28 4.51
C ARG A 72 -30.99 15.52 5.10
N HIS A 73 -31.10 15.04 6.35
CA HIS A 73 -30.08 14.19 6.97
C HIS A 73 -29.97 12.83 6.25
N LEU A 74 -31.09 12.28 5.79
CA LEU A 74 -31.10 11.01 5.04
C LEU A 74 -30.46 11.17 3.65
N GLU A 75 -30.66 12.29 2.96
CA GLU A 75 -29.96 12.60 1.70
C GLU A 75 -28.45 12.73 1.88
N GLN A 76 -28.02 13.37 2.97
CA GLN A 76 -26.61 13.45 3.35
C GLN A 76 -26.05 12.06 3.70
N LEU A 77 -26.81 11.26 4.44
CA LEU A 77 -26.45 9.89 4.78
C LEU A 77 -26.22 9.04 3.53
N VAL A 78 -27.13 9.07 2.56
CA VAL A 78 -26.97 8.36 1.27
C VAL A 78 -25.67 8.76 0.59
N THR A 79 -25.34 10.05 0.58
CA THR A 79 -24.11 10.56 -0.03
C THR A 79 -22.87 9.99 0.65
N VAL A 80 -22.86 9.92 1.98
CA VAL A 80 -21.73 9.34 2.75
C VAL A 80 -21.66 7.83 2.54
N LEU A 81 -22.78 7.11 2.69
CA LEU A 81 -22.83 5.66 2.57
C LEU A 81 -22.48 5.15 1.17
N ARG A 82 -22.79 5.92 0.11
CA ARG A 82 -22.33 5.63 -1.26
C ARG A 82 -20.80 5.52 -1.35
N GLY A 83 -20.08 6.37 -0.62
CA GLY A 83 -18.61 6.29 -0.52
C GLY A 83 -18.12 5.08 0.29
N MET A 84 -18.98 4.56 1.18
CA MET A 84 -18.68 3.49 2.13
C MET A 84 -19.16 2.11 1.68
N VAL A 85 -19.52 1.91 0.41
CA VAL A 85 -19.77 0.54 -0.10
C VAL A 85 -18.51 -0.30 0.03
N SER A 86 -18.64 -1.56 0.45
CA SER A 86 -17.52 -2.50 0.58
C SER A 86 -16.80 -2.71 -0.75
N GLU A 87 -15.49 -2.88 -0.70
CA GLU A 87 -14.65 -2.86 -1.90
C GLU A 87 -14.90 -4.08 -2.78
N SER A 88 -15.17 -5.25 -2.20
CA SER A 88 -15.52 -6.43 -3.00
C SER A 88 -16.87 -6.31 -3.71
N PHE A 89 -17.85 -5.61 -3.13
CA PHE A 89 -19.11 -5.30 -3.80
C PHE A 89 -18.91 -4.31 -4.96
N LYS A 90 -18.07 -3.28 -4.77
CA LYS A 90 -17.67 -2.36 -5.85
C LYS A 90 -17.06 -3.10 -7.04
N ARG A 91 -16.15 -4.04 -6.78
CA ARG A 91 -15.49 -4.85 -7.82
C ARG A 91 -16.45 -5.79 -8.55
N ASN A 92 -17.41 -6.38 -7.83
CA ASN A 92 -18.31 -7.41 -8.37
C ASN A 92 -19.69 -6.86 -8.79
N LYS A 93 -19.75 -5.60 -9.24
CA LYS A 93 -20.98 -4.98 -9.75
C LYS A 93 -21.62 -5.79 -10.88
N GLU A 94 -20.82 -6.35 -11.79
CA GLU A 94 -21.31 -7.17 -12.90
C GLU A 94 -22.07 -8.41 -12.43
N PHE A 95 -21.58 -9.07 -11.36
CA PHE A 95 -22.29 -10.20 -10.76
C PHE A 95 -23.67 -9.78 -10.24
N LEU A 96 -23.75 -8.64 -9.53
CA LEU A 96 -25.03 -8.15 -8.99
C LEU A 96 -26.03 -7.81 -10.10
N GLN A 97 -25.54 -7.33 -11.25
CA GLN A 97 -26.36 -7.04 -12.43
C GLN A 97 -26.82 -8.32 -13.15
N GLU A 98 -25.91 -9.28 -13.37
CA GLU A 98 -26.20 -10.55 -14.04
C GLU A 98 -27.19 -11.40 -13.24
N TYR A 99 -27.06 -11.40 -11.91
CA TYR A 99 -27.89 -12.17 -10.98
C TYR A 99 -28.97 -11.31 -10.31
N ALA A 100 -29.38 -10.18 -10.92
CA ALA A 100 -30.31 -9.23 -10.31
C ALA A 100 -31.67 -9.83 -9.90
N GLU A 101 -32.12 -10.90 -10.58
CA GLU A 101 -33.35 -11.64 -10.22
C GLU A 101 -33.17 -12.52 -8.98
N GLN A 102 -31.93 -12.92 -8.67
CA GLN A 102 -31.58 -13.85 -7.61
C GLN A 102 -31.00 -13.17 -6.37
N VAL A 103 -30.56 -11.92 -6.48
CA VAL A 103 -29.97 -11.16 -5.37
C VAL A 103 -31.04 -10.34 -4.66
N TYR A 104 -31.14 -10.54 -3.35
CA TYR A 104 -32.08 -9.90 -2.44
C TYR A 104 -31.32 -9.16 -1.37
N ILE A 105 -31.70 -7.91 -1.11
CA ILE A 105 -31.26 -7.17 0.07
C ILE A 105 -32.32 -7.33 1.14
N ILE A 106 -31.97 -7.96 2.26
CA ILE A 106 -32.86 -8.08 3.42
C ILE A 106 -32.14 -7.49 4.62
N SER A 107 -32.54 -6.30 5.02
CA SER A 107 -31.88 -5.55 6.07
C SER A 107 -32.88 -5.05 7.11
N ASN A 108 -32.44 -4.98 8.35
CA ASN A 108 -33.17 -4.29 9.41
C ASN A 108 -33.04 -2.74 9.31
N GLY A 109 -32.27 -2.23 8.36
CA GLY A 109 -32.17 -0.80 8.01
C GLY A 109 -33.42 -0.28 7.28
N PHE A 110 -33.28 0.82 6.53
CA PHE A 110 -34.41 1.53 5.91
C PHE A 110 -34.24 1.77 4.42
N HIS A 111 -35.33 1.59 3.68
CA HIS A 111 -35.43 1.90 2.25
C HIS A 111 -34.91 3.30 1.89
N ALA A 112 -35.13 4.28 2.78
CA ALA A 112 -34.75 5.67 2.56
C ALA A 112 -33.25 5.88 2.27
N PHE A 113 -32.38 5.00 2.77
CA PHE A 113 -30.94 5.04 2.47
C PHE A 113 -30.41 3.79 1.75
N ILE A 114 -31.11 2.66 1.82
CA ILE A 114 -30.70 1.43 1.13
C ILE A 114 -30.97 1.50 -0.36
N ASP A 115 -32.21 1.83 -0.77
CA ASP A 115 -32.64 1.78 -2.17
C ASP A 115 -31.75 2.63 -3.08
N PRO A 116 -31.43 3.90 -2.74
CA PRO A 116 -30.62 4.76 -3.61
C PRO A 116 -29.19 4.24 -3.83
N ILE A 117 -28.70 3.34 -2.97
CA ILE A 117 -27.34 2.82 -3.04
C ILE A 117 -27.33 1.51 -3.80
N VAL A 118 -28.10 0.51 -3.36
CA VAL A 118 -28.02 -0.85 -3.92
C VAL A 118 -28.57 -0.93 -5.35
N THR A 119 -29.51 -0.05 -5.72
CA THR A 119 -30.03 0.01 -7.09
C THR A 119 -28.98 0.48 -8.10
N GLU A 120 -28.00 1.31 -7.69
CA GLU A 120 -26.85 1.69 -8.54
C GLU A 120 -25.99 0.49 -8.93
N PHE A 121 -26.08 -0.62 -8.18
CA PHE A 121 -25.41 -1.89 -8.42
C PHE A 121 -26.26 -2.90 -9.19
N GLY A 122 -27.47 -2.54 -9.60
CA GLY A 122 -28.36 -3.41 -10.37
C GLY A 122 -29.33 -4.23 -9.53
N ILE A 123 -29.36 -4.06 -8.20
CA ILE A 123 -30.37 -4.70 -7.36
C ILE A 123 -31.73 -4.10 -7.70
N LYS A 124 -32.70 -4.98 -7.96
CA LYS A 124 -34.05 -4.60 -8.31
C LYS A 124 -34.82 -4.05 -7.11
N PRO A 125 -35.58 -2.95 -7.24
CA PRO A 125 -36.39 -2.42 -6.15
C PRO A 125 -37.32 -3.44 -5.48
N GLU A 126 -37.90 -4.35 -6.27
CA GLU A 126 -38.76 -5.44 -5.78
C GLU A 126 -38.02 -6.53 -4.97
N ASN A 127 -36.68 -6.56 -5.04
CA ASN A 127 -35.82 -7.47 -4.30
C ASN A 127 -35.17 -6.81 -3.07
N ILE A 128 -35.54 -5.57 -2.75
CA ILE A 128 -35.07 -4.85 -1.56
C ILE A 128 -36.15 -4.91 -0.50
N TYR A 129 -35.79 -5.39 0.69
CA TYR A 129 -36.66 -5.49 1.84
C TYR A 129 -36.01 -4.79 3.04
N ALA A 130 -36.61 -3.69 3.44
CA ALA A 130 -36.15 -2.86 4.55
C ALA A 130 -37.33 -2.18 5.26
N ASN A 131 -37.07 -1.48 6.36
CA ASN A 131 -38.07 -0.68 7.04
C ASN A 131 -38.36 0.63 6.29
N ARG A 132 -39.51 1.26 6.60
CA ARG A 132 -39.89 2.58 6.05
C ARG A 132 -40.17 3.56 7.17
N PHE A 133 -39.66 4.79 7.04
CA PHE A 133 -39.95 5.87 7.97
C PHE A 133 -41.33 6.48 7.70
N HIS A 134 -41.95 7.00 8.77
CA HIS A 134 -43.07 7.92 8.69
C HIS A 134 -42.55 9.34 8.86
N PHE A 135 -43.06 10.27 8.04
CA PHE A 135 -42.63 11.66 8.04
C PHE A 135 -43.80 12.59 8.39
N ASP A 136 -43.51 13.68 9.08
CA ASP A 136 -44.42 14.82 9.17
C ASP A 136 -44.33 15.71 7.91
N ASP A 137 -45.17 16.75 7.86
CA ASP A 137 -45.21 17.72 6.75
C ASP A 137 -43.89 18.52 6.59
N ASN A 138 -43.09 18.61 7.65
CA ASN A 138 -41.79 19.29 7.65
C ASN A 138 -40.64 18.34 7.26
N GLY A 139 -40.94 17.07 6.96
CA GLY A 139 -39.96 16.06 6.59
C GLY A 139 -39.17 15.49 7.77
N ASN A 140 -39.60 15.69 9.02
CA ASN A 140 -39.03 15.04 10.19
C ASN A 140 -39.52 13.60 10.28
N VAL A 141 -38.64 12.69 10.68
CA VAL A 141 -39.01 11.30 10.95
C VAL A 141 -39.74 11.26 12.29
N ILE A 142 -41.02 10.90 12.24
CA ILE A 142 -41.90 10.78 13.42
C ILE A 142 -42.14 9.34 13.86
N GLY A 143 -41.63 8.37 13.09
CA GLY A 143 -41.75 6.95 13.38
C GLY A 143 -41.37 6.08 12.19
N PHE A 144 -41.81 4.83 12.22
CA PHE A 144 -41.61 3.86 11.16
C PHE A 144 -42.77 2.86 11.10
N ASP A 145 -42.83 2.10 10.02
CA ASP A 145 -43.82 1.04 9.82
C ASP A 145 -43.61 -0.12 10.82
N LYS A 146 -44.48 -0.19 11.84
CA LYS A 146 -44.44 -1.23 12.87
C LYS A 146 -45.08 -2.55 12.44
N GLU A 147 -45.78 -2.59 11.30
CA GLU A 147 -46.36 -3.83 10.77
C GLU A 147 -45.34 -4.61 9.91
N ASN A 148 -44.28 -3.92 9.47
CA ASN A 148 -43.18 -4.56 8.76
C ASN A 148 -42.44 -5.55 9.68
N PRO A 149 -42.27 -6.83 9.28
CA PRO A 149 -41.58 -7.83 10.09
C PRO A 149 -40.13 -7.43 10.41
N LEU A 150 -39.46 -6.70 9.52
CA LEU A 150 -38.07 -6.24 9.71
C LEU A 150 -37.92 -5.21 10.83
N SER A 151 -39.03 -4.74 11.40
CA SER A 151 -39.08 -3.86 12.58
C SER A 151 -39.19 -4.63 13.91
N ALA A 152 -39.18 -5.97 13.88
CA ALA A 152 -39.34 -6.83 15.04
C ALA A 152 -38.18 -7.84 15.20
N ASN A 153 -38.11 -8.49 16.36
CA ASN A 153 -37.20 -9.61 16.59
C ASN A 153 -37.47 -10.74 15.59
N ASN A 154 -36.43 -11.42 15.11
CA ASN A 154 -36.52 -12.41 14.03
C ASN A 154 -37.12 -11.87 12.72
N GLY A 155 -37.07 -10.55 12.50
CA GLY A 155 -37.69 -9.93 11.33
C GLY A 155 -37.18 -10.44 9.99
N LYS A 156 -35.86 -10.68 9.88
CA LYS A 156 -35.24 -11.25 8.66
C LYS A 156 -35.75 -12.67 8.38
N VAL A 157 -35.92 -13.49 9.43
CA VAL A 157 -36.49 -14.85 9.36
C VAL A 157 -37.93 -14.81 8.82
N GLU A 158 -38.79 -13.99 9.42
CA GLU A 158 -40.18 -13.87 8.99
C GLU A 158 -40.31 -13.28 7.58
N GLN A 159 -39.47 -12.31 7.23
CA GLN A 159 -39.45 -11.76 5.88
C GLN A 159 -39.07 -12.83 4.84
N LEU A 160 -38.06 -13.65 5.12
CA LEU A 160 -37.66 -14.70 4.18
C LEU A 160 -38.71 -15.82 4.07
N LYS A 161 -39.41 -16.17 5.17
CA LYS A 161 -40.57 -17.08 5.11
C LYS A 161 -41.65 -16.57 4.16
N ARG A 162 -41.96 -15.27 4.22
CA ARG A 162 -42.96 -14.63 3.35
C ARG A 162 -42.56 -14.65 1.87
N LEU A 163 -41.26 -14.51 1.59
CA LEU A 163 -40.75 -14.59 0.21
C LEU A 163 -40.89 -15.99 -0.38
N ASN A 164 -40.80 -17.03 0.45
CA ASN A 164 -40.98 -18.43 0.05
C ASN A 164 -40.18 -18.78 -1.23
N LEU A 165 -38.88 -18.46 -1.19
CA LEU A 165 -38.00 -18.64 -2.34
C LEU A 165 -37.90 -20.14 -2.70
N PRO A 166 -38.12 -20.52 -3.98
CA PRO A 166 -38.30 -21.92 -4.37
C PRO A 166 -37.01 -22.70 -4.61
N GLY A 167 -35.85 -22.16 -4.24
CA GLY A 167 -34.53 -22.74 -4.51
C GLY A 167 -33.57 -22.56 -3.33
N ASP A 168 -32.29 -22.88 -3.53
CA ASP A 168 -31.30 -22.78 -2.47
C ASP A 168 -31.07 -21.32 -2.06
N VAL A 169 -31.17 -21.00 -0.78
CA VAL A 169 -30.93 -19.65 -0.25
C VAL A 169 -29.57 -19.61 0.44
N TYR A 170 -28.68 -18.76 -0.07
CA TYR A 170 -27.39 -18.46 0.55
C TYR A 170 -27.43 -17.07 1.18
N VAL A 171 -27.18 -17.01 2.48
CA VAL A 171 -27.19 -15.76 3.25
C VAL A 171 -25.75 -15.27 3.40
N ILE A 172 -25.53 -13.99 3.12
CA ILE A 172 -24.26 -13.28 3.28
C ILE A 172 -24.52 -12.14 4.26
N GLY A 173 -23.85 -12.17 5.41
CA GLY A 173 -24.01 -11.14 6.45
C GLY A 173 -22.96 -11.29 7.55
N ASP A 174 -22.71 -10.23 8.30
CA ASP A 174 -21.77 -10.22 9.43
C ASP A 174 -22.48 -10.45 10.79
N GLY A 175 -23.81 -10.32 10.83
CA GLY A 175 -24.61 -10.26 12.04
C GLY A 175 -25.16 -11.59 12.55
N TYR A 176 -25.58 -11.59 13.82
CA TYR A 176 -26.30 -12.73 14.40
C TYR A 176 -27.69 -12.93 13.79
N THR A 177 -28.36 -11.84 13.42
CA THR A 177 -29.71 -11.88 12.81
C THR A 177 -29.69 -12.51 11.42
N ASP A 178 -28.54 -12.50 10.72
CA ASP A 178 -28.33 -13.21 9.46
C ASP A 178 -28.20 -14.72 9.69
N TYR A 179 -27.44 -15.10 10.71
CA TYR A 179 -27.34 -16.49 11.15
C TYR A 179 -28.69 -17.06 11.60
N GLU A 180 -29.57 -16.26 12.23
CA GLU A 180 -30.91 -16.70 12.66
C GLU A 180 -31.74 -17.26 11.49
N ILE A 181 -31.56 -16.74 10.28
CA ILE A 181 -32.20 -17.26 9.06
C ILE A 181 -31.82 -18.73 8.82
N LYS A 182 -30.53 -19.04 8.97
CA LYS A 182 -30.00 -20.39 8.84
C LYS A 182 -30.47 -21.28 9.99
N PHE A 183 -30.43 -20.77 11.23
CA PHE A 183 -30.91 -21.50 12.39
C PHE A 183 -32.41 -21.86 12.28
N ALA A 184 -33.21 -20.99 11.69
CA ALA A 184 -34.63 -21.23 11.40
C ALA A 184 -34.90 -22.21 10.25
N GLY A 185 -33.84 -22.74 9.59
CA GLY A 185 -33.95 -23.70 8.50
C GLY A 185 -34.36 -23.09 7.15
N LEU A 186 -34.28 -21.76 7.00
CA LEU A 186 -34.69 -21.06 5.77
C LEU A 186 -33.53 -20.79 4.80
N ALA A 187 -32.30 -20.94 5.28
CA ALA A 187 -31.10 -20.84 4.46
C ALA A 187 -30.40 -22.19 4.33
N ASN A 188 -29.96 -22.50 3.11
CA ASN A 188 -29.14 -23.66 2.82
C ASN A 188 -27.73 -23.47 3.32
N LYS A 189 -27.19 -22.25 3.23
CA LYS A 189 -25.86 -21.89 3.73
C LYS A 189 -25.83 -20.48 4.29
N PHE A 190 -25.06 -20.28 5.34
CA PHE A 190 -24.71 -18.98 5.89
C PHE A 190 -23.22 -18.71 5.74
N TYR A 191 -22.91 -17.57 5.12
CA TYR A 191 -21.56 -17.07 4.90
C TYR A 191 -21.35 -15.85 5.82
N ALA A 192 -20.52 -16.00 6.84
CA ALA A 192 -20.14 -14.88 7.70
C ALA A 192 -19.21 -13.95 6.95
N PHE A 193 -19.70 -12.76 6.62
CA PHE A 193 -18.97 -11.75 5.88
C PHE A 193 -18.04 -10.99 6.82
N THR A 194 -16.74 -10.94 6.51
CA THR A 194 -15.72 -10.39 7.41
C THR A 194 -14.85 -9.30 6.80
N GLU A 195 -15.23 -8.76 5.64
CA GLU A 195 -14.45 -7.67 5.02
C GLU A 195 -14.41 -6.41 5.89
N ASN A 196 -15.49 -6.12 6.61
CA ASN A 196 -15.66 -4.89 7.37
C ASN A 196 -15.61 -5.11 8.88
N VAL A 197 -16.31 -6.13 9.38
CA VAL A 197 -16.48 -6.40 10.81
C VAL A 197 -16.37 -7.90 11.07
N GLU A 198 -15.60 -8.29 12.08
CA GLU A 198 -15.50 -9.68 12.55
C GLU A 198 -16.19 -9.86 13.90
N ARG A 199 -17.08 -10.85 14.00
CA ARG A 199 -17.83 -11.14 15.23
C ARG A 199 -17.64 -12.60 15.62
N GLU A 200 -16.83 -12.90 16.64
CA GLU A 200 -16.51 -14.28 17.06
C GLU A 200 -17.75 -15.17 17.29
N ARG A 201 -18.82 -14.59 17.87
CA ARG A 201 -20.11 -15.27 18.10
C ARG A 201 -20.82 -15.72 16.83
N VAL A 202 -20.51 -15.08 15.69
CA VAL A 202 -21.07 -15.40 14.36
C VAL A 202 -20.15 -16.36 13.62
N LEU A 203 -18.82 -16.15 13.68
CA LEU A 203 -17.83 -16.99 12.99
C LEU A 203 -17.94 -18.48 13.36
N SER A 204 -18.12 -18.77 14.66
CA SER A 204 -18.29 -20.13 15.17
C SER A 204 -19.54 -20.86 14.68
N LYS A 205 -20.51 -20.13 14.09
CA LYS A 205 -21.79 -20.66 13.64
C LYS A 205 -21.96 -20.67 12.13
N ALA A 206 -21.01 -20.08 11.39
CA ALA A 206 -21.08 -19.96 9.94
C ALA A 206 -20.70 -21.28 9.24
N ASP A 207 -21.37 -21.58 8.12
CA ASP A 207 -20.96 -22.69 7.26
C ASP A 207 -19.62 -22.36 6.58
N HIS A 208 -19.42 -21.07 6.25
CA HIS A 208 -18.19 -20.53 5.69
C HIS A 208 -17.92 -19.12 6.21
N ILE A 209 -16.65 -18.81 6.46
CA ILE A 209 -16.18 -17.43 6.67
C ILE A 209 -15.77 -16.87 5.31
N THR A 210 -16.24 -15.66 4.98
CA THR A 210 -15.98 -15.02 3.69
C THR A 210 -15.41 -13.61 3.91
N PRO A 211 -14.08 -13.43 3.80
CA PRO A 211 -13.44 -12.12 4.00
C PRO A 211 -13.70 -11.09 2.90
N SER A 212 -14.42 -11.48 1.85
CA SER A 212 -14.83 -10.62 0.74
C SER A 212 -15.90 -11.31 -0.10
N LEU A 213 -16.62 -10.54 -0.91
CA LEU A 213 -17.54 -11.13 -1.91
C LEU A 213 -16.77 -11.96 -2.94
N ASP A 214 -15.50 -11.63 -3.24
CA ASP A 214 -14.64 -12.41 -4.13
C ASP A 214 -14.48 -13.86 -3.62
N GLU A 215 -14.25 -14.02 -2.31
CA GLU A 215 -14.15 -15.33 -1.67
C GLU A 215 -15.47 -16.12 -1.77
N PHE A 216 -16.60 -15.46 -1.49
CA PHE A 216 -17.92 -16.06 -1.62
C PHE A 216 -18.18 -16.56 -3.04
N LEU A 217 -17.91 -15.73 -4.04
CA LEU A 217 -18.14 -16.06 -5.44
C LEU A 217 -17.24 -17.21 -5.87
N TYR A 218 -15.96 -17.21 -5.45
CA TYR A 218 -15.03 -18.30 -5.73
C TYR A 218 -15.49 -19.64 -5.13
N LEU A 219 -15.89 -19.67 -3.85
CA LEU A 219 -16.41 -20.90 -3.20
C LEU A 219 -17.63 -21.48 -3.91
N ASN A 220 -18.39 -20.62 -4.60
CA ASN A 220 -19.62 -21.00 -5.30
C ASN A 220 -19.45 -21.17 -6.82
N LYS A 221 -18.24 -21.00 -7.36
CA LYS A 221 -17.93 -21.03 -8.80
C LYS A 221 -18.70 -19.98 -9.60
N LEU A 222 -18.83 -18.79 -9.04
CA LEU A 222 -19.55 -17.62 -9.58
C LEU A 222 -18.60 -16.41 -9.78
N ASN A 223 -17.30 -16.64 -9.75
CA ASN A 223 -16.29 -15.59 -9.83
C ASN A 223 -16.31 -14.93 -11.22
N THR A 224 -16.40 -13.59 -11.25
CA THR A 224 -16.41 -12.79 -12.48
C THR A 224 -15.18 -11.90 -12.55
N ALA A 225 -15.13 -10.85 -11.73
CA ALA A 225 -14.10 -9.81 -11.77
C ALA A 225 -12.68 -10.33 -11.51
N ILE A 226 -12.55 -11.35 -10.67
CA ILE A 226 -11.26 -11.96 -10.31
C ILE A 226 -11.39 -13.47 -10.36
N SER A 227 -10.41 -14.16 -10.98
CA SER A 227 -10.41 -15.63 -11.08
C SER A 227 -10.01 -16.33 -9.77
N TYR A 228 -9.20 -15.67 -8.93
CA TYR A 228 -8.75 -16.18 -7.65
C TYR A 228 -8.77 -15.08 -6.58
N PRO A 229 -9.42 -15.28 -5.41
CA PRO A 229 -9.53 -14.26 -4.38
C PRO A 229 -8.18 -13.76 -3.87
N LYS A 230 -7.98 -12.43 -3.81
CA LYS A 230 -6.71 -11.82 -3.39
C LYS A 230 -6.33 -12.15 -1.94
N ASN A 231 -7.32 -12.35 -1.06
CA ASN A 231 -7.10 -12.79 0.33
C ASN A 231 -6.44 -14.18 0.43
N ARG A 232 -6.52 -14.98 -0.64
CA ARG A 232 -5.85 -16.29 -0.72
C ARG A 232 -4.44 -16.23 -1.31
N ILE A 233 -4.00 -15.06 -1.77
CA ILE A 233 -2.65 -14.82 -2.28
C ILE A 233 -1.77 -14.40 -1.09
N SER A 234 -0.82 -15.27 -0.74
CA SER A 234 0.08 -15.05 0.39
C SER A 234 1.25 -14.17 -0.03
N VAL A 235 1.48 -13.09 0.73
CA VAL A 235 2.60 -12.17 0.56
C VAL A 235 3.47 -12.25 1.80
N LEU A 236 4.75 -12.58 1.62
CA LEU A 236 5.74 -12.59 2.69
C LEU A 236 6.74 -11.47 2.46
N LEU A 237 6.85 -10.54 3.41
CA LEU A 237 7.80 -9.42 3.37
C LEU A 237 8.86 -9.61 4.46
N LEU A 238 10.14 -9.70 4.08
CA LEU A 238 11.27 -9.92 4.98
C LEU A 238 12.08 -8.64 5.22
N GLU A 239 12.95 -8.63 6.22
CA GLU A 239 13.95 -7.58 6.45
C GLU A 239 13.39 -6.17 6.76
N ASN A 240 12.23 -6.09 7.44
CA ASN A 240 11.59 -4.82 7.81
C ASN A 240 11.36 -3.88 6.61
N VAL A 241 10.67 -4.38 5.58
CA VAL A 241 10.15 -3.53 4.50
C VAL A 241 9.29 -2.39 5.08
N HIS A 242 9.36 -1.21 4.48
CA HIS A 242 8.67 -0.02 4.97
C HIS A 242 7.15 -0.26 5.10
N PRO A 243 6.48 0.16 6.20
CA PRO A 243 5.06 -0.12 6.46
C PRO A 243 4.09 0.32 5.35
N VAL A 244 4.47 1.32 4.56
CA VAL A 244 3.69 1.75 3.38
C VAL A 244 3.43 0.60 2.40
N ALA A 245 4.41 -0.29 2.17
CA ALA A 245 4.22 -1.43 1.27
C ALA A 245 3.16 -2.41 1.83
N VAL A 246 3.20 -2.65 3.15
CA VAL A 246 2.23 -3.50 3.85
C VAL A 246 0.83 -2.90 3.73
N ALA A 247 0.69 -1.59 3.96
CA ALA A 247 -0.59 -0.89 3.88
C ALA A 247 -1.19 -0.96 2.47
N LEU A 248 -0.38 -0.70 1.43
CA LEU A 248 -0.82 -0.76 0.04
C LEU A 248 -1.26 -2.19 -0.36
N MET A 249 -0.49 -3.22 0.01
CA MET A 249 -0.84 -4.61 -0.30
C MET A 249 -2.10 -5.07 0.45
N ARG A 250 -2.26 -4.69 1.72
CA ARG A 250 -3.48 -5.00 2.48
C ARG A 250 -4.70 -4.28 1.93
N ALA A 251 -4.56 -3.02 1.52
CA ALA A 251 -5.64 -2.27 0.88
C ALA A 251 -6.11 -2.92 -0.42
N GLU A 252 -5.20 -3.56 -1.16
CA GLU A 252 -5.54 -4.36 -2.35
C GLU A 252 -6.24 -5.69 -2.02
N GLY A 253 -6.26 -6.12 -0.76
CA GLY A 253 -6.89 -7.35 -0.28
C GLY A 253 -5.96 -8.56 -0.19
N PHE A 254 -4.65 -8.38 -0.26
CA PHE A 254 -3.68 -9.47 -0.11
C PHE A 254 -3.52 -9.92 1.35
N ASN A 255 -3.20 -11.20 1.57
CA ASN A 255 -2.80 -11.71 2.88
C ASN A 255 -1.30 -11.47 3.11
N VAL A 256 -0.98 -10.44 3.91
CA VAL A 256 0.41 -9.96 4.09
C VAL A 256 0.97 -10.32 5.46
N GLU A 257 2.02 -11.15 5.44
CA GLU A 257 2.88 -11.46 6.58
C GLU A 257 4.19 -10.68 6.48
N THR A 258 4.67 -10.17 7.63
CA THR A 258 5.95 -9.45 7.72
C THR A 258 6.88 -10.12 8.72
N TYR A 259 8.15 -10.24 8.36
CA TYR A 259 9.21 -10.71 9.25
C TYR A 259 10.37 -9.72 9.26
N SER A 260 10.89 -9.42 10.45
CA SER A 260 11.80 -8.29 10.65
C SER A 260 13.24 -8.57 10.23
N ALA A 261 13.63 -9.83 10.17
CA ALA A 261 14.98 -10.27 9.84
C ALA A 261 15.04 -10.92 8.44
N ALA A 262 16.26 -11.21 8.01
CA ALA A 262 16.47 -12.14 6.91
C ALA A 262 16.28 -13.57 7.40
N MET A 263 15.82 -14.45 6.51
CA MET A 263 15.78 -15.90 6.75
C MET A 263 17.03 -16.56 6.16
N THR A 264 17.48 -17.64 6.79
CA THR A 264 18.45 -18.56 6.19
C THR A 264 17.84 -19.27 4.98
N GLU A 265 18.69 -19.88 4.14
CA GLU A 265 18.23 -20.60 2.94
C GLU A 265 17.22 -21.70 3.29
N ASP A 266 17.49 -22.50 4.33
CA ASP A 266 16.63 -23.61 4.73
C ASP A 266 15.30 -23.14 5.33
N GLU A 267 15.32 -22.08 6.17
CA GLU A 267 14.10 -21.46 6.67
C GLU A 267 13.24 -20.91 5.53
N LEU A 268 13.87 -20.26 4.56
CA LEU A 268 13.18 -19.71 3.40
C LEU A 268 12.59 -20.82 2.52
N CYS A 269 13.32 -21.93 2.30
CA CYS A 269 12.81 -23.10 1.58
C CYS A 269 11.53 -23.66 2.22
N GLU A 270 11.41 -23.63 3.54
CA GLU A 270 10.19 -24.06 4.22
C GLU A 270 9.05 -23.04 4.06
N ARG A 271 9.34 -21.76 4.33
CA ARG A 271 8.31 -20.72 4.31
C ARG A 271 7.76 -20.44 2.91
N ILE A 272 8.60 -20.51 1.88
CA ILE A 272 8.24 -20.11 0.51
C ILE A 272 7.21 -21.03 -0.16
N LYS A 273 6.99 -22.25 0.34
CA LYS A 273 6.10 -23.26 -0.27
C LYS A 273 4.68 -22.74 -0.56
N ASN A 274 4.16 -21.88 0.32
CA ASN A 274 2.81 -21.33 0.23
C ASN A 274 2.79 -19.84 -0.11
N VAL A 275 3.94 -19.24 -0.41
CA VAL A 275 4.06 -17.81 -0.72
C VAL A 275 3.84 -17.59 -2.21
N SER A 276 3.03 -16.58 -2.53
CA SER A 276 2.75 -16.15 -3.90
C SER A 276 3.53 -14.91 -4.30
N VAL A 277 3.83 -14.03 -3.34
CA VAL A 277 4.68 -12.85 -3.54
C VAL A 277 5.69 -12.77 -2.41
N LEU A 278 6.97 -12.70 -2.76
CA LEU A 278 8.06 -12.53 -1.80
C LEU A 278 8.62 -11.11 -1.89
N GLY A 279 8.71 -10.39 -0.79
CA GLY A 279 9.45 -9.14 -0.67
C GLY A 279 10.70 -9.31 0.17
N ILE A 280 11.86 -8.92 -0.35
CA ILE A 280 13.15 -9.00 0.35
C ILE A 280 13.92 -7.70 0.26
N ARG A 281 15.01 -7.58 1.01
CA ARG A 281 16.03 -6.54 0.83
C ARG A 281 17.36 -7.21 0.46
N SER A 282 18.47 -6.77 1.04
CA SER A 282 19.81 -7.12 0.58
C SER A 282 20.39 -8.38 1.24
N LYS A 283 19.87 -8.82 2.39
CA LYS A 283 20.47 -9.94 3.12
C LYS A 283 19.90 -11.29 2.71
N THR A 284 18.61 -11.39 2.44
CA THR A 284 18.00 -12.67 2.06
C THR A 284 18.49 -13.12 0.68
N GLN A 285 19.03 -14.33 0.63
CA GLN A 285 19.48 -14.98 -0.61
C GLN A 285 18.37 -15.86 -1.18
N VAL A 286 17.89 -15.55 -2.38
CA VAL A 286 16.90 -16.34 -3.12
C VAL A 286 17.63 -17.14 -4.18
N THR A 287 18.16 -18.28 -3.75
CA THR A 287 18.95 -19.19 -4.60
C THR A 287 18.04 -20.09 -5.45
N ALA A 288 18.63 -20.82 -6.40
CA ALA A 288 17.92 -21.85 -7.16
C ALA A 288 17.21 -22.87 -6.25
N LYS A 289 17.84 -23.29 -5.14
CA LYS A 289 17.25 -24.22 -4.15
C LYS A 289 15.98 -23.66 -3.51
N VAL A 290 15.99 -22.38 -3.13
CA VAL A 290 14.79 -21.70 -2.60
C VAL A 290 13.69 -21.69 -3.65
N LEU A 291 14.05 -21.32 -4.88
CA LEU A 291 13.10 -21.25 -5.98
C LEU A 291 12.50 -22.61 -6.31
N GLU A 292 13.26 -23.71 -6.24
CA GLU A 292 12.74 -25.08 -6.43
C GLU A 292 11.59 -25.40 -5.47
N HIS A 293 11.66 -24.97 -4.20
CA HIS A 293 10.63 -25.19 -3.18
C HIS A 293 9.43 -24.23 -3.30
N ALA A 294 9.53 -23.19 -4.12
CA ALA A 294 8.50 -22.17 -4.29
C ALA A 294 7.38 -22.66 -5.23
N ASN A 295 6.33 -23.28 -4.67
CA ASN A 295 5.28 -23.93 -5.46
C ASN A 295 4.24 -22.95 -6.05
N ARG A 296 4.10 -21.76 -5.47
CA ARG A 296 3.05 -20.78 -5.80
C ARG A 296 3.60 -19.38 -6.11
N LEU A 297 4.92 -19.23 -6.06
CA LEU A 297 5.57 -17.93 -6.19
C LEU A 297 5.38 -17.40 -7.61
N MET A 298 4.81 -16.22 -7.72
CA MET A 298 4.58 -15.53 -8.99
C MET A 298 5.55 -14.38 -9.18
N ALA A 299 5.92 -13.71 -8.08
CA ALA A 299 6.77 -12.53 -8.12
C ALA A 299 7.68 -12.39 -6.89
N ILE A 300 8.85 -11.78 -7.11
CA ILE A 300 9.77 -11.34 -6.08
C ILE A 300 9.96 -9.81 -6.22
N GLY A 301 9.73 -9.09 -5.13
CA GLY A 301 10.05 -7.67 -5.01
C GLY A 301 11.35 -7.49 -4.21
N ALA A 302 12.41 -7.05 -4.88
CA ALA A 302 13.60 -6.52 -4.23
C ALA A 302 13.30 -5.06 -3.78
N PHE A 303 13.08 -4.86 -2.49
CA PHE A 303 12.92 -3.53 -1.87
C PHE A 303 14.27 -2.82 -1.71
N CYS A 304 15.09 -2.91 -2.75
CA CYS A 304 16.41 -2.31 -2.91
C CYS A 304 16.69 -2.15 -4.43
N ILE A 305 17.86 -1.61 -4.78
CA ILE A 305 18.23 -1.39 -6.19
C ILE A 305 18.86 -2.64 -6.77
N GLY A 306 19.77 -3.25 -6.04
CA GLY A 306 20.45 -4.48 -6.47
C GLY A 306 19.52 -5.69 -6.40
N THR A 307 19.77 -6.63 -7.29
CA THR A 307 19.09 -7.93 -7.34
C THR A 307 20.07 -9.09 -7.28
N ASN A 308 21.32 -8.83 -6.87
CA ASN A 308 22.42 -9.81 -6.86
C ASN A 308 22.15 -11.00 -5.94
N GLN A 309 21.34 -10.78 -4.90
CA GLN A 309 20.89 -11.78 -3.93
C GLN A 309 19.79 -12.70 -4.47
N ILE A 310 19.36 -12.53 -5.73
CA ILE A 310 18.33 -13.34 -6.38
C ILE A 310 18.97 -14.04 -7.57
N ASP A 311 18.81 -15.36 -7.65
CA ASP A 311 19.14 -16.10 -8.87
C ASP A 311 18.12 -15.77 -9.98
N LEU A 312 18.40 -14.71 -10.73
CA LEU A 312 17.52 -14.22 -11.79
C LEU A 312 17.31 -15.24 -12.90
N LYS A 313 18.30 -16.11 -13.16
CA LYS A 313 18.21 -17.14 -14.19
C LYS A 313 17.22 -18.22 -13.76
N ALA A 314 17.40 -18.76 -12.56
CA ALA A 314 16.48 -19.76 -12.00
C ALA A 314 15.05 -19.18 -11.82
N ALA A 315 14.92 -17.91 -11.43
CA ALA A 315 13.63 -17.25 -11.32
C ALA A 315 12.93 -17.17 -12.69
N THR A 316 13.67 -16.79 -13.73
CA THR A 316 13.17 -16.71 -15.12
C THR A 316 12.74 -18.09 -15.63
N GLU A 317 13.54 -19.13 -15.42
CA GLU A 317 13.23 -20.50 -15.84
C GLU A 317 11.97 -21.05 -15.16
N LYS A 318 11.68 -20.61 -13.92
CA LYS A 318 10.47 -20.96 -13.18
C LYS A 318 9.26 -20.06 -13.49
N GLY A 319 9.42 -19.03 -14.33
CA GLY A 319 8.36 -18.08 -14.65
C GLY A 319 8.03 -17.09 -13.52
N VAL A 320 8.97 -16.85 -12.61
CA VAL A 320 8.84 -15.91 -11.49
C VAL A 320 9.37 -14.54 -11.91
N ALA A 321 8.51 -13.52 -11.87
CA ALA A 321 8.91 -12.16 -12.20
C ALA A 321 9.68 -11.50 -11.05
N VAL A 322 10.76 -10.77 -11.36
CA VAL A 322 11.56 -10.04 -10.36
C VAL A 322 11.47 -8.54 -10.62
N PHE A 323 11.09 -7.79 -9.59
CA PHE A 323 11.00 -6.33 -9.60
C PHE A 323 11.99 -5.74 -8.60
N ASN A 324 12.55 -4.57 -8.91
CA ASN A 324 13.37 -3.79 -7.98
C ASN A 324 12.87 -2.35 -7.90
N ALA A 325 13.50 -1.53 -7.05
CA ALA A 325 13.22 -0.10 -6.93
C ALA A 325 14.41 0.73 -7.45
N PRO A 326 14.65 0.78 -8.78
CA PRO A 326 15.91 1.27 -9.34
C PRO A 326 16.15 2.78 -9.16
N PHE A 327 15.12 3.55 -8.80
CA PHE A 327 15.19 5.02 -8.73
C PHE A 327 14.91 5.58 -7.33
N SER A 328 14.64 4.74 -6.33
CA SER A 328 14.17 5.18 -5.01
C SER A 328 15.21 5.95 -4.21
N ASN A 329 16.51 5.70 -4.42
CA ASN A 329 17.59 6.37 -3.68
C ASN A 329 18.17 7.58 -4.40
N THR A 330 17.67 7.94 -5.60
CA THR A 330 18.29 8.97 -6.45
C THR A 330 18.53 10.25 -5.65
N ARG A 331 17.49 10.69 -4.93
CA ARG A 331 17.55 11.91 -4.12
C ARG A 331 18.53 11.81 -2.96
N SER A 332 18.55 10.67 -2.25
CA SER A 332 19.45 10.44 -1.12
C SER A 332 20.92 10.51 -1.53
N VAL A 333 21.29 9.91 -2.66
CA VAL A 333 22.67 9.95 -3.17
C VAL A 333 23.05 11.37 -3.61
N VAL A 334 22.12 12.10 -4.24
CA VAL A 334 22.34 13.50 -4.64
C VAL A 334 22.60 14.39 -3.42
N GLU A 335 21.81 14.23 -2.35
CA GLU A 335 21.99 15.00 -1.11
C GLU A 335 23.32 14.67 -0.43
N LEU A 336 23.70 13.39 -0.37
CA LEU A 336 25.00 12.95 0.13
C LEU A 336 26.15 13.58 -0.68
N ALA A 337 26.08 13.51 -2.02
CA ALA A 337 27.11 14.07 -2.90
C ALA A 337 27.33 15.58 -2.67
N ILE A 338 26.24 16.34 -2.51
CA ILE A 338 26.31 17.78 -2.21
C ILE A 338 26.97 18.04 -0.86
N ALA A 339 26.58 17.30 0.17
CA ALA A 339 27.13 17.43 1.51
C ALA A 339 28.64 17.13 1.52
N GLU A 340 29.04 16.01 0.93
CA GLU A 340 30.43 15.58 0.86
C GLU A 340 31.30 16.53 0.04
N MET A 341 30.81 17.03 -1.09
CA MET A 341 31.52 18.07 -1.86
C MET A 341 31.85 19.29 -0.99
N ILE A 342 30.86 19.79 -0.24
CA ILE A 342 31.04 20.95 0.64
C ILE A 342 32.01 20.61 1.79
N ILE A 343 31.89 19.43 2.39
CA ILE A 343 32.77 18.97 3.48
C ILE A 343 34.23 18.90 3.00
N LEU A 344 34.47 18.27 1.85
CA LEU A 344 35.80 18.05 1.29
C LEU A 344 36.45 19.36 0.86
N ILE A 345 35.74 20.21 0.10
CA ILE A 345 36.32 21.47 -0.41
C ILE A 345 36.63 22.48 0.69
N ARG A 346 35.98 22.33 1.86
CA ARG A 346 36.23 23.17 3.04
C ARG A 346 37.27 22.58 3.99
N GLY A 347 37.68 21.32 3.78
CA GLY A 347 38.57 20.56 4.66
C GLY A 347 37.96 20.31 6.04
N ILE A 348 36.64 20.15 6.12
CA ILE A 348 35.92 20.04 7.40
C ILE A 348 36.25 18.72 8.10
N ALA A 349 36.34 17.61 7.37
CA ALA A 349 36.62 16.29 7.95
C ALA A 349 37.94 16.28 8.73
N ASP A 350 39.03 16.76 8.13
CA ASP A 350 40.34 16.83 8.78
C ASP A 350 40.37 17.79 9.97
N LYS A 351 39.74 18.96 9.83
CA LYS A 351 39.65 19.96 10.91
C LYS A 351 38.85 19.41 12.09
N SER A 352 37.76 18.70 11.83
CA SER A 352 36.97 18.02 12.85
C SER A 352 37.79 16.95 13.56
N ALA A 353 38.48 16.07 12.81
CA ALA A 353 39.34 15.03 13.37
C ALA A 353 40.49 15.59 14.23
N LYS A 354 41.09 16.71 13.83
CA LYS A 354 42.08 17.45 14.63
C LYS A 354 41.46 18.02 15.91
N MET A 355 40.27 18.62 15.81
CA MET A 355 39.60 19.23 16.95
C MET A 355 39.19 18.19 18.00
N HIS A 356 38.74 17.01 17.60
CA HIS A 356 38.50 15.89 18.51
C HIS A 356 39.76 15.45 19.30
N LYS A 357 40.96 15.77 18.78
CA LYS A 357 42.24 15.56 19.47
C LYS A 357 42.73 16.81 20.22
N GLY A 358 41.87 17.82 20.38
CA GLY A 358 42.19 19.09 21.03
C GLY A 358 42.99 20.08 20.18
N ILE A 359 43.20 19.81 18.88
CA ILE A 359 43.97 20.67 17.99
C ILE A 359 43.01 21.60 17.23
N TRP A 360 43.05 22.89 17.55
CA TRP A 360 42.26 23.92 16.88
C TRP A 360 42.98 24.48 15.63
N ASP A 361 42.55 24.06 14.44
CA ASP A 361 43.10 24.50 13.15
C ASP A 361 42.16 25.50 12.43
N LYS A 362 42.26 26.78 12.82
CA LYS A 362 41.50 27.87 12.21
C LYS A 362 42.27 28.49 11.04
N SER A 363 42.34 27.77 9.92
CA SER A 363 42.98 28.23 8.68
C SER A 363 42.02 28.22 7.48
N ALA A 364 42.13 29.26 6.64
CA ALA A 364 41.45 29.36 5.35
C ALA A 364 42.29 28.76 4.19
N LYS A 365 43.56 28.42 4.44
CA LYS A 365 44.44 27.85 3.41
C LYS A 365 43.86 26.53 2.90
N GLY A 366 43.72 26.40 1.58
CA GLY A 366 43.15 25.21 0.94
C GLY A 366 41.64 25.01 1.18
N SER A 367 40.92 26.03 1.64
CA SER A 367 39.46 25.98 1.86
C SER A 367 38.77 26.91 0.86
N PHE A 368 37.85 26.37 0.07
CA PHE A 368 37.20 27.13 -1.00
C PHE A 368 35.68 27.06 -0.95
N GLU A 369 35.00 28.07 -1.47
CA GLU A 369 33.57 27.97 -1.80
C GLU A 369 33.37 27.04 -3.01
N VAL A 370 32.28 26.26 -3.01
CA VAL A 370 31.82 25.50 -4.19
C VAL A 370 31.38 26.42 -5.33
N ARG A 371 30.88 27.60 -5.01
CA ARG A 371 30.44 28.59 -6.01
C ARG A 371 31.56 28.91 -6.99
N GLY A 372 31.22 28.89 -8.27
CA GLY A 372 32.13 29.14 -9.39
C GLY A 372 33.05 27.97 -9.75
N LYS A 373 33.07 26.88 -8.97
CA LYS A 373 33.85 25.68 -9.29
C LYS A 373 33.16 24.83 -10.34
N LYS A 374 33.96 24.01 -11.05
CA LYS A 374 33.50 23.08 -12.06
C LYS A 374 33.25 21.69 -11.45
N LEU A 375 32.00 21.23 -11.45
CA LEU A 375 31.65 19.85 -11.17
C LEU A 375 31.69 19.03 -12.47
N GLY A 376 32.54 18.01 -12.50
CA GLY A 376 32.62 17.03 -13.57
C GLY A 376 31.86 15.76 -13.19
N LEU A 377 30.80 15.46 -13.94
CA LEU A 377 29.99 14.25 -13.77
C LEU A 377 30.41 13.19 -14.78
N VAL A 378 30.73 11.99 -14.30
CA VAL A 378 30.93 10.80 -15.15
C VAL A 378 29.71 9.91 -14.98
N GLY A 379 28.86 9.90 -16.00
CA GLY A 379 27.49 9.35 -15.94
C GLY A 379 26.47 10.46 -15.69
N TYR A 380 25.52 10.60 -16.63
CA TYR A 380 24.46 11.60 -16.60
C TYR A 380 23.07 10.94 -16.71
N GLY A 381 22.91 9.84 -15.96
CA GLY A 381 21.61 9.23 -15.68
C GLY A 381 20.83 10.00 -14.61
N ASN A 382 19.92 9.32 -13.91
CA ASN A 382 19.01 9.97 -12.95
C ASN A 382 19.73 10.75 -11.83
N ILE A 383 20.78 10.16 -11.25
CA ILE A 383 21.56 10.80 -10.16
C ILE A 383 22.35 11.97 -10.71
N GLY A 384 23.12 11.79 -11.79
CA GLY A 384 23.92 12.86 -12.39
C GLY A 384 23.07 14.05 -12.84
N ALA A 385 21.92 13.79 -13.46
CA ALA A 385 20.99 14.84 -13.87
C ALA A 385 20.43 15.63 -12.68
N GLN A 386 19.95 14.97 -11.63
CA GLN A 386 19.47 15.68 -10.42
C GLN A 386 20.59 16.42 -9.68
N LEU A 387 21.77 15.81 -9.59
CA LEU A 387 22.94 16.43 -8.96
C LEU A 387 23.33 17.71 -9.71
N SER A 388 23.26 17.71 -11.05
CA SER A 388 23.56 18.90 -11.84
C SER A 388 22.67 20.09 -11.49
N VAL A 389 21.36 19.87 -11.35
CA VAL A 389 20.40 20.93 -10.98
C VAL A 389 20.73 21.52 -9.61
N LEU A 390 21.02 20.69 -8.62
CA LEU A 390 21.37 21.19 -7.29
C LEU A 390 22.73 21.88 -7.26
N ALA A 391 23.73 21.33 -7.95
CA ALA A 391 25.05 21.94 -8.03
C ALA A 391 24.99 23.32 -8.69
N GLU A 392 24.22 23.48 -9.77
CA GLU A 392 23.97 24.77 -10.40
C GLU A 392 23.26 25.76 -9.47
N SER A 393 22.31 25.28 -8.65
CA SER A 393 21.64 26.11 -7.64
C SER A 393 22.61 26.65 -6.56
N LEU A 394 23.72 25.95 -6.31
CA LEU A 394 24.83 26.40 -5.46
C LEU A 394 25.86 27.28 -6.21
N GLY A 395 25.60 27.58 -7.49
CA GLY A 395 26.44 28.40 -8.35
C GLY A 395 27.67 27.68 -8.91
N MET A 396 27.66 26.34 -8.96
CA MET A 396 28.69 25.57 -9.67
C MET A 396 28.46 25.60 -11.18
N LYS A 397 29.52 25.34 -11.95
CA LYS A 397 29.43 25.04 -13.39
C LYS A 397 29.48 23.54 -13.57
N VAL A 398 28.52 22.96 -14.29
CA VAL A 398 28.45 21.50 -14.46
C VAL A 398 28.90 21.09 -15.85
N LEU A 399 29.84 20.14 -15.90
CA LEU A 399 30.28 19.44 -17.09
C LEU A 399 29.95 17.97 -16.93
N TYR A 400 29.52 17.29 -17.98
CA TYR A 400 29.27 15.84 -17.90
C TYR A 400 29.74 15.09 -19.12
N TYR A 401 30.11 13.82 -18.88
CA TYR A 401 30.33 12.84 -19.91
C TYR A 401 29.43 11.63 -19.65
N ASP A 402 28.73 11.22 -20.71
CA ASP A 402 27.97 9.98 -20.77
C ASP A 402 28.18 9.36 -22.15
N ARG A 403 28.18 8.02 -22.22
CA ARG A 403 28.28 7.30 -23.49
C ARG A 403 27.01 7.46 -24.32
N GLU A 404 25.87 7.63 -23.67
CA GLU A 404 24.60 7.88 -24.32
C GLU A 404 24.38 9.37 -24.56
N GLU A 405 23.54 9.68 -25.54
CA GLU A 405 23.04 11.04 -25.72
C GLU A 405 21.99 11.31 -24.65
N LYS A 406 22.27 12.27 -23.78
CA LYS A 406 21.37 12.70 -22.71
C LYS A 406 21.12 14.19 -22.87
N LEU A 407 19.85 14.59 -22.84
CA LEU A 407 19.48 16.00 -22.82
C LEU A 407 19.98 16.63 -21.52
N ALA A 408 20.74 17.71 -21.64
CA ALA A 408 21.20 18.48 -20.50
C ALA A 408 20.03 19.14 -19.78
N LEU A 409 20.08 19.16 -18.44
CA LEU A 409 19.19 19.97 -17.61
C LEU A 409 19.91 21.27 -17.22
N GLY A 410 19.19 22.39 -17.27
CA GLY A 410 19.74 23.68 -16.89
C GLY A 410 20.87 24.12 -17.82
N ASN A 411 22.01 24.52 -17.25
CA ASN A 411 23.18 24.96 -17.99
C ASN A 411 24.30 23.89 -18.02
N ALA A 412 23.98 22.64 -17.68
CA ALA A 412 24.94 21.56 -17.71
C ALA A 412 25.48 21.35 -19.12
N VAL A 413 26.80 21.24 -19.26
CA VAL A 413 27.43 21.13 -20.59
C VAL A 413 27.96 19.71 -20.80
N LYS A 414 27.46 19.05 -21.84
CA LYS A 414 28.03 17.79 -22.31
C LYS A 414 29.40 18.03 -22.92
N VAL A 415 30.38 17.22 -22.55
CA VAL A 415 31.68 17.17 -23.21
C VAL A 415 31.85 15.84 -23.95
N LYS A 416 32.76 15.80 -24.94
CA LYS A 416 32.82 14.70 -25.90
C LYS A 416 33.53 13.47 -25.34
N THR A 417 34.44 13.67 -24.38
CA THR A 417 35.30 12.60 -23.87
C THR A 417 35.38 12.63 -22.35
N LEU A 418 35.63 11.46 -21.74
CA LEU A 418 35.91 11.34 -20.31
C LEU A 418 37.09 12.26 -19.91
N LYS A 419 38.15 12.29 -20.74
CA LYS A 419 39.33 13.11 -20.53
C LYS A 419 38.99 14.60 -20.40
N GLU A 420 38.11 15.13 -21.26
CA GLU A 420 37.68 16.53 -21.21
C GLU A 420 36.99 16.90 -19.89
N VAL A 421 36.23 15.98 -19.28
CA VAL A 421 35.65 16.21 -17.95
C VAL A 421 36.77 16.30 -16.91
N LEU A 422 37.66 15.30 -16.90
CA LEU A 422 38.68 15.15 -15.88
C LEU A 422 39.71 16.29 -15.88
N GLU A 423 40.09 16.79 -17.06
CA GLU A 423 41.02 17.92 -17.20
C GLU A 423 40.42 19.26 -16.73
N GLN A 424 39.08 19.39 -16.74
CA GLN A 424 38.39 20.64 -16.46
C GLN A 424 37.73 20.73 -15.09
N ALA A 425 37.43 19.60 -14.47
CA ALA A 425 36.72 19.54 -13.20
C ALA A 425 37.61 19.98 -12.02
N ASP A 426 37.01 20.68 -11.06
CA ASP A 426 37.59 20.90 -9.73
C ASP A 426 37.08 19.83 -8.74
N VAL A 427 35.89 19.30 -9.00
CA VAL A 427 35.31 18.13 -8.32
C VAL A 427 34.87 17.13 -9.38
N VAL A 428 35.28 15.87 -9.27
CA VAL A 428 34.82 14.76 -10.12
C VAL A 428 33.92 13.85 -9.29
N SER A 429 32.71 13.55 -9.79
CA SER A 429 31.78 12.60 -9.18
C SER A 429 31.34 11.52 -10.16
N LEU A 430 31.43 10.26 -9.74
CA LEU A 430 31.07 9.10 -10.54
C LEU A 430 29.62 8.63 -10.26
N HIS A 431 28.83 8.47 -11.32
CA HIS A 431 27.44 8.02 -11.28
C HIS A 431 27.14 7.06 -12.44
N VAL A 432 28.00 6.07 -12.64
CA VAL A 432 27.86 5.04 -13.69
C VAL A 432 27.19 3.77 -13.14
N ASP A 433 26.70 2.92 -14.04
CA ASP A 433 26.14 1.61 -13.71
C ASP A 433 27.23 0.57 -13.38
N GLY A 434 26.81 -0.60 -12.88
CA GLY A 434 27.71 -1.67 -12.42
C GLY A 434 28.04 -2.73 -13.45
N ARG A 435 27.94 -2.42 -14.74
CA ARG A 435 28.30 -3.36 -15.81
C ARG A 435 29.80 -3.57 -15.85
N ASP A 436 30.23 -4.78 -16.22
CA ASP A 436 31.64 -5.19 -16.21
C ASP A 436 32.57 -4.26 -16.99
N SER A 437 32.08 -3.65 -18.08
CA SER A 437 32.88 -2.72 -18.88
C SER A 437 33.28 -1.42 -18.17
N ASN A 438 32.70 -1.13 -16.99
CA ASN A 438 33.07 0.03 -16.18
C ASN A 438 34.12 -0.33 -15.10
N THR A 439 34.60 -1.56 -15.05
CA THR A 439 35.65 -1.98 -14.11
C THR A 439 36.93 -1.19 -14.31
N ASN A 440 37.44 -0.59 -13.24
CA ASN A 440 38.59 0.31 -13.25
C ASN A 440 38.49 1.40 -14.34
N LEU A 441 37.28 1.91 -14.58
CA LEU A 441 37.04 3.05 -15.47
C LEU A 441 37.94 4.24 -15.12
N ILE A 442 38.20 4.44 -13.82
CA ILE A 442 39.19 5.41 -13.32
C ILE A 442 40.39 4.66 -12.76
N GLY A 443 41.45 4.57 -13.55
CA GLY A 443 42.75 4.02 -13.15
C GLY A 443 43.85 5.09 -13.10
N GLU A 444 45.10 4.64 -13.04
CA GLU A 444 46.29 5.52 -13.00
C GLU A 444 46.31 6.57 -14.13
N ARG A 445 45.96 6.13 -15.35
CA ARG A 445 45.91 7.01 -16.53
C ARG A 445 44.89 8.13 -16.37
N GLU A 446 43.68 7.81 -15.91
CA GLU A 446 42.59 8.77 -15.75
C GLU A 446 42.86 9.74 -14.60
N PHE A 447 43.41 9.26 -13.47
CA PHE A 447 43.93 10.14 -12.43
C PHE A 447 45.03 11.06 -12.97
N GLY A 448 45.85 10.58 -13.91
CA GLY A 448 46.82 11.35 -14.69
C GLY A 448 46.25 12.60 -15.37
N TRP A 449 45.00 12.55 -15.85
CA TRP A 449 44.35 13.66 -16.55
C TRP A 449 43.72 14.71 -15.62
N MET A 450 43.50 14.38 -14.35
CA MET A 450 42.85 15.31 -13.42
C MET A 450 43.75 16.48 -13.03
N LYS A 451 43.14 17.60 -12.66
CA LYS A 451 43.86 18.76 -12.11
C LYS A 451 44.57 18.44 -10.79
N PRO A 452 45.70 19.09 -10.50
CA PRO A 452 46.26 19.09 -9.15
C PRO A 452 45.27 19.71 -8.15
N GLY A 453 45.07 19.04 -7.01
CA GLY A 453 44.16 19.47 -5.95
C GLY A 453 42.68 19.19 -6.22
N VAL A 454 42.37 18.27 -7.15
CA VAL A 454 40.99 17.84 -7.44
C VAL A 454 40.34 17.15 -6.25
N ILE A 455 39.02 17.28 -6.13
CA ILE A 455 38.21 16.45 -5.22
C ILE A 455 37.61 15.30 -6.02
N PHE A 456 37.76 14.07 -5.54
CA PHE A 456 37.29 12.88 -6.24
C PHE A 456 36.26 12.10 -5.43
N MET A 457 35.13 11.75 -6.05
CA MET A 457 34.01 11.10 -5.37
C MET A 457 33.50 9.88 -6.14
N ASN A 458 33.35 8.75 -5.45
CA ASN A 458 32.67 7.57 -5.99
C ASN A 458 31.51 7.15 -5.09
N LEU A 459 30.30 7.45 -5.57
CA LEU A 459 29.02 7.08 -4.95
C LEU A 459 28.22 6.15 -5.86
N SER A 460 28.93 5.38 -6.71
CA SER A 460 28.32 4.54 -7.74
C SER A 460 28.53 3.05 -7.47
N ARG A 461 29.68 2.49 -7.89
CA ARG A 461 30.03 1.07 -7.68
C ARG A 461 31.51 0.94 -7.32
N GLY A 462 31.82 0.00 -6.43
CA GLY A 462 33.16 -0.15 -5.87
C GLY A 462 34.25 -0.55 -6.87
N HIS A 463 33.93 -1.39 -7.86
CA HIS A 463 34.87 -1.86 -8.87
C HIS A 463 35.19 -0.84 -9.96
N VAL A 464 34.56 0.35 -9.95
CA VAL A 464 34.73 1.37 -11.00
C VAL A 464 36.08 2.10 -10.88
N VAL A 465 36.70 2.06 -9.70
CA VAL A 465 37.91 2.80 -9.39
C VAL A 465 39.01 1.83 -8.97
N ASP A 466 40.19 1.98 -9.56
CA ASP A 466 41.39 1.31 -9.04
C ASP A 466 41.80 1.97 -7.72
N ILE A 467 41.56 1.25 -6.62
CA ILE A 467 41.82 1.74 -5.26
C ILE A 467 43.31 1.97 -4.98
N GLN A 468 44.20 1.21 -5.61
CA GLN A 468 45.65 1.41 -5.43
C GLN A 468 46.10 2.69 -6.14
N ALA A 469 45.62 2.91 -7.36
CA ALA A 469 45.89 4.16 -8.08
C ALA A 469 45.31 5.38 -7.34
N LEU A 470 44.09 5.25 -6.76
CA LEU A 470 43.48 6.29 -5.94
C LEU A 470 44.36 6.64 -4.74
N LYS A 471 44.80 5.63 -3.97
CA LYS A 471 45.68 5.82 -2.81
C LYS A 471 46.95 6.58 -3.16
N GLN A 472 47.64 6.17 -4.22
CA GLN A 472 48.88 6.83 -4.66
C GLN A 472 48.67 8.31 -5.00
N ASN A 473 47.52 8.65 -5.61
CA ASN A 473 47.17 10.02 -5.97
C ASN A 473 46.71 10.88 -4.79
N ILE A 474 46.25 10.26 -3.70
CA ILE A 474 46.01 10.95 -2.43
C ILE A 474 47.36 11.23 -1.75
N GLU A 475 48.23 10.21 -1.64
CA GLU A 475 49.54 10.32 -0.97
C GLU A 475 50.47 11.33 -1.65
N ASN A 476 50.43 11.43 -2.98
CA ASN A 476 51.24 12.39 -3.74
C ASN A 476 50.62 13.82 -3.80
N GLY A 477 49.45 14.03 -3.18
CA GLY A 477 48.78 15.33 -3.10
C GLY A 477 48.06 15.78 -4.37
N LYS A 478 47.95 14.94 -5.40
CA LYS A 478 47.15 15.25 -6.59
C LYS A 478 45.66 15.38 -6.26
N ILE A 479 45.15 14.51 -5.39
CA ILE A 479 43.78 14.55 -4.88
C ILE A 479 43.80 15.27 -3.53
N ALA A 480 43.13 16.43 -3.45
CA ALA A 480 43.06 17.21 -2.22
C ALA A 480 42.06 16.64 -1.21
N GLY A 481 41.10 15.83 -1.68
CA GLY A 481 40.13 15.15 -0.84
C GLY A 481 39.33 14.13 -1.64
N CYS A 482 38.90 13.06 -0.98
CA CYS A 482 38.07 12.03 -1.62
C CYS A 482 36.91 11.58 -0.74
N SER A 483 35.81 11.17 -1.37
CA SER A 483 34.72 10.42 -0.73
C SER A 483 34.46 9.12 -1.50
N ILE A 484 34.37 8.01 -0.78
CA ILE A 484 34.12 6.68 -1.33
C ILE A 484 33.07 6.00 -0.44
N ASP A 485 31.87 5.79 -0.99
CA ASP A 485 30.75 5.13 -0.30
C ASP A 485 30.68 3.62 -0.63
N VAL A 486 31.38 3.20 -1.69
CA VAL A 486 31.30 1.84 -2.25
C VAL A 486 32.69 1.27 -2.49
N PHE A 487 32.88 -0.01 -2.20
CA PHE A 487 34.19 -0.67 -2.25
C PHE A 487 34.16 -1.95 -3.09
N PRO A 488 35.28 -2.38 -3.70
CA PRO A 488 35.32 -3.68 -4.40
C PRO A 488 34.91 -4.86 -3.51
N TYR A 489 35.17 -4.75 -2.21
CA TYR A 489 34.75 -5.69 -1.17
C TYR A 489 34.10 -4.91 -0.03
N GLU A 490 32.84 -5.20 0.27
CA GLU A 490 32.08 -4.58 1.34
C GLU A 490 31.82 -5.59 2.48
N PRO A 491 31.86 -5.17 3.76
CA PRO A 491 31.53 -6.05 4.88
C PRO A 491 30.10 -6.60 4.77
N VAL A 492 29.94 -7.89 5.07
CA VAL A 492 28.66 -8.64 5.01
C VAL A 492 27.79 -8.36 6.23
#